data_AF-A0AAU1XSZ8-F1
#
_entry.id   AF-A0AAU1XSZ8-F1
#
_cell.length_a   1.000
_cell.length_b   1.000
_cell.length_c   1.000
_cell.angle_alpha   90.00
_cell.angle_beta   90.00
_cell.angle_gamma   90.00
#
_symmetry.space_group_name_H-M   'P 1'
#
loop_
_entity.id
_entity.type
_entity.pdbx_description
1 polymer ?
#
loop_
_entity_poly.entity_id
_entity_poly.type
_entity_poly.pdbx_seq_one_letter_code
_entity_poly.pdbx_strand_id
1 'polypeptide(L)'
;MREYEKKAVRITHAELVEGGTTVTQWQHRKAVGDLHEQRVAAALRARGWTVHPCGQGTYPHAVREALRCTRSALRQFPDLIAARGADVVTIDAKDRMPSTDTSRYSISATTINAGLHFTAIHAPTPLYYVFGDLKVLTPAEVLHYTDHALRHSSGAYHLVSTHRAHPFDDVFGSAAAQAA
;
A
#
# COMPACT_ATOMS: atom_id res chain seq x y z
N MET A 1 -58.25 12.07 40.22
CA MET A 1 -58.73 12.17 38.83
C MET A 1 -57.55 12.66 38.01
N ARG A 2 -56.85 11.80 37.24
CA ARG A 2 -57.00 11.57 35.76
C ARG A 2 -56.96 12.91 35.00
N GLU A 3 -56.06 13.18 34.04
CA GLU A 3 -55.54 12.41 32.88
C GLU A 3 -54.06 12.80 32.59
N TYR A 4 -53.12 11.91 32.24
CA TYR A 4 -52.80 11.31 30.92
C TYR A 4 -52.70 12.28 29.72
N GLU A 5 -51.47 12.67 29.37
CA GLU A 5 -51.11 12.87 27.96
C GLU A 5 -49.65 12.48 27.68
N LYS A 6 -49.50 11.54 26.75
CA LYS A 6 -48.24 11.05 26.19
C LYS A 6 -47.57 12.16 25.37
N LYS A 7 -46.27 12.39 25.53
CA LYS A 7 -45.45 12.96 24.46
C LYS A 7 -44.24 12.08 24.16
N ALA A 8 -44.13 11.79 22.88
CA ALA A 8 -43.25 10.83 22.25
C ALA A 8 -41.77 11.16 22.48
N VAL A 9 -41.02 10.11 22.79
CA VAL A 9 -39.57 10.04 22.62
C VAL A 9 -39.26 10.23 21.14
N ARG A 10 -38.81 11.43 20.77
CA ARG A 10 -38.08 11.67 19.51
C ARG A 10 -36.60 11.68 19.84
N ILE A 11 -35.97 10.54 19.59
CA ILE A 11 -34.53 10.40 19.48
C ILE A 11 -34.11 11.14 18.20
N THR A 12 -33.47 12.29 18.33
CA THR A 12 -32.63 12.87 17.28
C THR A 12 -31.19 12.50 17.60
N HIS A 13 -30.69 11.42 16.96
CA HIS A 13 -29.27 11.08 16.91
C HIS A 13 -28.57 12.07 15.99
N ALA A 14 -28.19 13.23 16.52
CA ALA A 14 -27.30 14.16 15.85
C ALA A 14 -26.53 14.94 16.92
N GLU A 15 -25.55 14.27 17.53
CA GLU A 15 -24.35 14.85 18.15
C GLU A 15 -23.55 13.69 18.76
N LEU A 16 -22.22 13.77 18.69
CA LEU A 16 -21.21 12.75 19.02
C LEU A 16 -20.69 11.98 17.77
N VAL A 17 -19.60 12.48 17.18
CA VAL A 17 -18.23 11.91 17.22
C VAL A 17 -17.39 12.59 16.11
N GLU A 18 -16.62 13.62 16.46
CA GLU A 18 -15.56 14.16 15.59
C GLU A 18 -14.31 14.45 16.44
N GLY A 19 -13.21 13.72 16.21
CA GLY A 19 -11.89 14.09 16.72
C GLY A 19 -10.94 12.93 17.09
N GLY A 20 -11.45 11.85 17.69
CA GLY A 20 -10.59 10.79 18.27
C GLY A 20 -10.31 9.56 17.38
N THR A 21 -11.20 9.25 16.45
CA THR A 21 -11.21 7.98 15.71
C THR A 21 -10.32 7.99 14.44
N THR A 22 -10.16 9.16 13.83
CA THR A 22 -9.41 9.32 12.57
C THR A 22 -7.89 9.32 12.77
N VAL A 23 -7.41 9.93 13.87
CA VAL A 23 -5.98 9.96 14.21
C VAL A 23 -5.49 8.57 14.61
N THR A 24 -6.26 7.84 15.42
CA THR A 24 -5.97 6.46 15.83
C THR A 24 -5.99 5.49 14.64
N GLN A 25 -6.94 5.65 13.70
CA GLN A 25 -6.97 4.86 12.47
C GLN A 25 -5.80 5.17 11.53
N TRP A 26 -5.38 6.42 11.39
CA TRP A 26 -4.21 6.77 10.58
C TRP A 26 -2.91 6.25 11.19
N GLN A 27 -2.71 6.40 12.51
CA GLN A 27 -1.54 5.89 13.22
C GLN A 27 -1.45 4.37 13.12
N HIS A 28 -2.58 3.67 13.28
CA HIS A 28 -2.64 2.22 13.09
C HIS A 28 -2.28 1.83 11.66
N ARG A 29 -2.86 2.52 10.65
CA ARG A 29 -2.52 2.23 9.25
C ARG A 29 -1.07 2.48 8.92
N LYS A 30 -0.48 3.53 9.48
CA LYS A 30 0.95 3.81 9.31
C LYS A 30 1.81 2.72 9.94
N ALA A 31 1.50 2.28 11.17
CA ALA A 31 2.26 1.23 11.83
C ALA A 31 2.23 -0.10 11.05
N VAL A 32 1.08 -0.46 10.49
CA VAL A 32 0.93 -1.66 9.64
C VAL A 32 1.76 -1.53 8.36
N GLY A 33 1.70 -0.37 7.68
CA GLY A 33 2.52 -0.09 6.51
C GLY A 33 4.02 -0.16 6.81
N ASP A 34 4.47 0.53 7.86
CA ASP A 34 5.88 0.55 8.28
C ASP A 34 6.38 -0.87 8.64
N LEU A 35 5.55 -1.69 9.29
CA LEU A 35 5.87 -3.09 9.60
C LEU A 35 5.98 -3.95 8.32
N HIS A 36 5.10 -3.73 7.35
CA HIS A 36 5.13 -4.45 6.07
C HIS A 36 6.38 -4.07 5.27
N GLU A 37 6.74 -2.79 5.18
CA GLU A 37 7.98 -2.33 4.55
C GLU A 37 9.22 -3.02 5.17
N GLN A 38 9.26 -3.11 6.51
CA GLN A 38 10.34 -3.80 7.22
C GLN A 38 10.39 -5.29 6.89
N ARG A 39 9.22 -5.95 6.82
CA ARG A 39 9.11 -7.37 6.46
C ARG A 39 9.61 -7.63 5.03
N VAL A 40 9.24 -6.78 4.07
CA VAL A 40 9.71 -6.89 2.68
C VAL A 40 11.22 -6.67 2.63
N ALA A 41 11.74 -5.65 3.31
CA ALA A 41 13.18 -5.41 3.37
C ALA A 41 13.96 -6.58 3.98
N ALA A 42 13.44 -7.20 5.04
CA ALA A 42 14.02 -8.41 5.63
C ALA A 42 14.00 -9.61 4.67
N ALA A 43 12.89 -9.81 3.96
CA ALA A 43 12.75 -10.89 2.99
C ALA A 43 13.75 -10.76 1.82
N LEU A 44 13.93 -9.55 1.29
CA LEU A 44 14.94 -9.23 0.29
C LEU A 44 16.36 -9.51 0.81
N ARG A 45 16.70 -9.04 2.01
CA ARG A 45 18.02 -9.26 2.62
C ARG A 45 18.34 -10.74 2.80
N ALA A 46 17.35 -11.55 3.20
CA ALA A 46 17.49 -13.01 3.30
C ALA A 46 17.79 -13.69 1.94
N ARG A 47 17.54 -13.01 0.81
CA ARG A 47 17.80 -13.45 -0.56
C ARG A 47 19.03 -12.78 -1.19
N GLY A 48 19.88 -12.18 -0.35
CA GLY A 48 21.14 -11.57 -0.76
C GLY A 48 21.02 -10.18 -1.38
N TRP A 49 19.87 -9.52 -1.24
CA TRP A 49 19.71 -8.14 -1.69
C TRP A 49 20.20 -7.15 -0.63
N THR A 50 20.95 -6.13 -1.06
CA THR A 50 21.19 -4.93 -0.27
C THR A 50 19.98 -4.01 -0.43
N VAL A 51 19.37 -3.56 0.67
CA VAL A 51 18.10 -2.82 0.66
C VAL A 51 18.22 -1.50 1.40
N HIS A 52 17.78 -0.42 0.75
CA HIS A 52 17.70 0.93 1.32
C HIS A 52 16.26 1.46 1.28
N PRO A 53 15.73 2.02 2.39
CA PRO A 53 14.46 2.74 2.36
C PRO A 53 14.63 4.08 1.65
N CYS A 54 13.75 4.39 0.70
CA CYS A 54 13.77 5.65 -0.06
C CYS A 54 12.40 6.32 -0.21
N GLY A 55 11.33 5.71 0.31
CA GLY A 55 9.96 6.20 0.18
C GLY A 55 9.65 7.45 1.00
N GLN A 56 8.38 7.86 0.95
CA GLN A 56 7.91 9.08 1.60
C GLN A 56 8.17 9.10 3.12
N GLY A 57 8.24 7.93 3.76
CA GLY A 57 8.56 7.79 5.18
C GLY A 57 9.95 8.33 5.56
N THR A 58 10.88 8.40 4.60
CA THR A 58 12.25 8.90 4.81
C THR A 58 12.36 10.42 4.75
N TYR A 59 11.38 11.10 4.14
CA TYR A 59 11.41 12.55 4.04
C TYR A 59 11.14 13.22 5.39
N PRO A 60 11.79 14.35 5.70
CA PRO A 60 11.45 15.18 6.85
C PRO A 60 9.98 15.60 6.83
N HIS A 61 9.38 15.81 8.01
CA HIS A 61 7.96 16.15 8.15
C HIS A 61 7.53 17.33 7.26
N ALA A 62 8.31 18.41 7.22
CA ALA A 62 8.00 19.59 6.41
C ALA A 62 7.92 19.27 4.91
N VAL A 63 8.80 18.40 4.40
CA VAL A 63 8.79 17.97 2.99
C VAL A 63 7.55 17.14 2.70
N ARG A 64 7.15 16.23 3.61
CA ARG A 64 5.93 15.43 3.44
C ARG A 64 4.67 16.29 3.38
N GLU A 65 4.58 17.31 4.25
CA GLU A 65 3.45 18.26 4.25
C GLU A 65 3.44 19.11 2.98
N ALA A 66 4.59 19.60 2.52
CA ALA A 66 4.68 20.33 1.26
C ALA A 66 4.22 19.46 0.08
N LEU A 67 4.72 18.23 -0.02
CA LEU A 67 4.36 17.30 -1.08
C LEU A 67 2.87 16.95 -1.07
N ARG A 68 2.23 16.89 0.10
CA ARG A 68 0.78 16.64 0.26
C ARG A 68 -0.08 17.68 -0.47
N CYS A 69 0.42 18.91 -0.61
CA CYS A 69 -0.25 20.01 -1.29
C CYS A 69 0.06 20.08 -2.80
N THR A 70 0.82 19.14 -3.34
CA THR A 70 1.22 19.12 -4.76
C THR A 70 0.65 17.90 -5.49
N ARG A 71 0.71 17.93 -6.82
CA ARG A 71 0.50 16.77 -7.68
C ARG A 71 1.81 16.05 -8.04
N SER A 72 2.89 16.31 -7.30
CA SER A 72 4.21 15.75 -7.62
C SER A 72 4.23 14.24 -7.51
N ALA A 73 4.85 13.58 -8.49
CA ALA A 73 5.09 12.13 -8.47
C ALA A 73 6.00 11.70 -7.31
N LEU A 74 6.79 12.62 -6.74
CA LEU A 74 7.61 12.37 -5.54
C LEU A 74 6.77 11.94 -4.33
N ARG A 75 5.46 12.24 -4.32
CA ARG A 75 4.54 11.76 -3.29
C ARG A 75 4.31 10.25 -3.37
N GLN A 76 4.53 9.65 -4.53
CA GLN A 76 4.33 8.23 -4.82
C GLN A 76 5.68 7.53 -5.08
N PHE A 77 6.77 8.07 -4.56
CA PHE A 77 8.09 7.48 -4.74
C PHE A 77 8.15 6.10 -4.09
N PRO A 78 8.81 5.09 -4.71
CA PRO A 78 8.87 3.74 -4.15
C PRO A 78 9.45 3.70 -2.74
N ASP A 79 8.95 2.77 -1.93
CA ASP A 79 9.32 2.63 -0.52
C ASP A 79 10.77 2.18 -0.34
N LEU A 80 11.22 1.24 -1.18
CA LEU A 80 12.54 0.64 -1.12
C LEU A 80 13.22 0.66 -2.49
N ILE A 81 14.55 0.75 -2.45
CA ILE A 81 15.43 0.39 -3.56
C ILE A 81 16.33 -0.75 -3.10
N ALA A 82 16.52 -1.74 -3.95
CA ALA A 82 17.33 -2.91 -3.66
C ALA A 82 18.28 -3.25 -4.80
N ALA A 83 19.46 -3.77 -4.45
CA ALA A 83 20.47 -4.19 -5.41
C ALA A 83 21.03 -5.57 -5.08
N ARG A 84 21.33 -6.37 -6.12
CA ARG A 84 22.02 -7.66 -6.02
C ARG A 84 22.85 -7.88 -7.28
N GLY A 85 24.17 -7.85 -7.14
CA GLY A 85 25.07 -7.88 -8.30
C GLY A 85 24.84 -6.65 -9.19
N ALA A 86 24.51 -6.87 -10.47
CA ALA A 86 24.18 -5.81 -11.42
C ALA A 86 22.68 -5.44 -11.42
N ASP A 87 21.83 -6.20 -10.74
CA ASP A 87 20.40 -5.97 -10.71
C ASP A 87 20.04 -4.86 -9.71
N VAL A 88 19.19 -3.93 -10.15
CA VAL A 88 18.59 -2.88 -9.30
C VAL A 88 17.09 -2.90 -9.50
N VAL A 89 16.34 -2.89 -8.40
CA VAL A 89 14.87 -2.90 -8.40
C VAL A 89 14.33 -1.87 -7.43
N THR A 90 13.15 -1.32 -7.71
CA THR A 90 12.39 -0.52 -6.76
C THR A 90 11.12 -1.24 -6.34
N ILE A 91 10.71 -1.01 -5.10
CA ILE A 91 9.64 -1.75 -4.46
C ILE A 91 8.75 -0.79 -3.70
N ASP A 92 7.45 -0.98 -3.85
CA ASP A 92 6.41 -0.26 -3.15
C ASP A 92 5.55 -1.29 -2.40
N ALA A 93 5.57 -1.22 -1.07
CA ALA A 93 5.01 -2.22 -0.18
C ALA A 93 3.53 -1.93 0.06
N LYS A 94 2.65 -2.82 -0.38
CA LYS A 94 1.20 -2.65 -0.29
C LYS A 94 0.57 -3.62 0.70
N ASP A 95 -0.02 -3.11 1.77
CA ASP A 95 -0.81 -3.93 2.70
C ASP A 95 -2.33 -3.73 2.56
N ARG A 96 -3.15 -4.60 3.18
CA ARG A 96 -4.60 -4.80 2.95
C ARG A 96 -5.54 -3.71 3.48
N MET A 97 -5.05 -2.50 3.72
CA MET A 97 -5.85 -1.46 4.36
C MET A 97 -6.63 -0.66 3.29
N PRO A 98 -7.92 -0.96 3.00
CA PRO A 98 -8.97 -1.23 3.99
C PRO A 98 -10.00 -2.31 3.58
N SER A 99 -9.60 -3.38 2.89
CA SER A 99 -10.56 -4.41 2.43
C SER A 99 -10.41 -5.69 3.26
N THR A 100 -10.79 -5.60 4.53
CA THR A 100 -10.93 -6.77 5.43
C THR A 100 -11.97 -7.76 4.91
N ASP A 101 -12.98 -7.29 4.19
CA ASP A 101 -14.16 -8.10 3.87
C ASP A 101 -13.99 -8.92 2.57
N THR A 102 -13.10 -8.50 1.65
CA THR A 102 -12.94 -9.17 0.34
C THR A 102 -11.61 -9.88 0.15
N SER A 103 -10.70 -9.84 1.13
CA SER A 103 -9.32 -10.36 1.03
C SER A 103 -8.50 -9.77 -0.14
N ARG A 104 -8.93 -8.62 -0.69
CA ARG A 104 -8.24 -7.89 -1.77
C ARG A 104 -7.48 -6.68 -1.23
N TYR A 105 -6.46 -6.25 -1.97
CA TYR A 105 -5.70 -5.04 -1.72
C TYR A 105 -6.34 -3.88 -2.48
N SER A 106 -6.61 -2.76 -1.82
CA SER A 106 -7.11 -1.57 -2.49
C SER A 106 -5.95 -0.68 -2.90
N ILE A 107 -5.72 -0.50 -4.20
CA ILE A 107 -4.69 0.39 -4.73
C ILE A 107 -5.36 1.52 -5.49
N SER A 108 -5.02 2.77 -5.17
CA SER A 108 -5.60 3.92 -5.86
C SER A 108 -5.16 3.96 -7.32
N ALA A 109 -6.05 4.41 -8.22
CA ALA A 109 -5.72 4.62 -9.62
C ALA A 109 -4.54 5.60 -9.79
N THR A 110 -4.44 6.61 -8.91
CA THR A 110 -3.32 7.55 -8.87
C THR A 110 -2.00 6.86 -8.59
N THR A 111 -1.96 5.90 -7.65
CA THR A 111 -0.76 5.13 -7.32
C THR A 111 -0.32 4.25 -8.48
N ILE A 112 -1.26 3.57 -9.15
CA ILE A 112 -0.97 2.75 -10.33
C ILE A 112 -0.39 3.60 -11.45
N ASN A 113 -1.03 4.73 -11.77
CA ASN A 113 -0.54 5.64 -12.81
C ASN A 113 0.85 6.21 -12.48
N ALA A 114 1.10 6.56 -11.21
CA ALA A 114 2.43 6.99 -10.79
C ALA A 114 3.48 5.88 -10.96
N GLY A 115 3.14 4.62 -10.65
CA GLY A 115 4.02 3.48 -10.85
C GLY A 115 4.32 3.19 -12.33
N LEU A 116 3.33 3.35 -13.20
CA LEU A 116 3.51 3.24 -14.65
C LEU A 116 4.44 4.33 -15.19
N HIS A 117 4.22 5.58 -14.78
CA HIS A 117 5.11 6.69 -15.16
C HIS A 117 6.53 6.50 -14.62
N PHE A 118 6.68 6.04 -13.37
CA PHE A 118 7.98 5.74 -12.79
C PHE A 118 8.74 4.71 -13.63
N THR A 119 8.09 3.59 -13.96
CA THR A 119 8.70 2.52 -14.75
C THR A 119 9.11 3.00 -16.15
N ALA A 120 8.29 3.85 -16.77
CA ALA A 120 8.58 4.41 -18.09
C ALA A 120 9.78 5.38 -18.07
N ILE A 121 9.89 6.24 -17.04
CA ILE A 121 10.94 7.26 -16.95
C ILE A 121 12.28 6.65 -16.52
N HIS A 122 12.27 5.61 -15.69
CA HIS A 122 13.46 5.06 -15.06
C HIS A 122 13.94 3.72 -15.65
N ALA A 123 13.47 3.38 -16.85
CA ALA A 123 13.93 2.18 -17.56
C ALA A 123 15.47 2.14 -17.65
N PRO A 124 16.11 0.99 -17.37
CA PRO A 124 15.50 -0.34 -17.22
C PRO A 124 15.09 -0.72 -15.79
N THR A 125 15.08 0.20 -14.81
CA THR A 125 14.80 -0.12 -13.40
C THR A 125 13.32 -0.47 -13.19
N PRO A 126 12.96 -1.71 -12.81
CA PRO A 126 11.58 -2.11 -12.61
C PRO A 126 11.05 -1.64 -11.25
N LEU A 127 9.73 -1.43 -11.19
CA LEU A 127 8.98 -1.21 -9.96
C LEU A 127 8.07 -2.41 -9.68
N TYR A 128 8.13 -2.93 -8.45
CA TYR A 128 7.28 -4.01 -7.98
C TYR A 128 6.38 -3.57 -6.82
N TYR A 129 5.11 -3.97 -6.88
CA TYR A 129 4.21 -3.95 -5.73
C TYR A 129 4.33 -5.27 -4.98
N VAL A 130 4.76 -5.20 -3.72
CA VAL A 130 4.88 -6.37 -2.84
C VAL A 130 3.75 -6.35 -1.81
N PHE A 131 2.92 -7.38 -1.85
CA PHE A 131 1.71 -7.48 -1.03
C PHE A 131 1.99 -8.06 0.36
N GLY A 132 1.05 -7.88 1.30
CA GLY A 132 1.14 -8.43 2.67
C GLY A 132 1.36 -9.95 2.77
N ASP A 133 1.06 -10.73 1.73
CA ASP A 133 1.38 -12.16 1.62
C ASP A 133 2.71 -12.45 0.88
N LEU A 134 3.51 -11.40 0.66
CA LEU A 134 4.76 -11.35 -0.10
C LEU A 134 4.62 -11.70 -1.58
N LYS A 135 3.42 -11.81 -2.13
CA LYS A 135 3.28 -11.95 -3.59
C LYS A 135 3.55 -10.62 -4.29
N VAL A 136 3.88 -10.72 -5.57
CA VAL A 136 4.44 -9.61 -6.34
C VAL A 136 3.65 -9.39 -7.61
N LEU A 137 3.38 -8.13 -7.94
CA LEU A 137 2.90 -7.69 -9.24
C LEU A 137 3.62 -6.40 -9.64
N THR A 138 3.76 -6.14 -10.94
CA THR A 138 4.16 -4.82 -11.44
C THR A 138 2.93 -3.90 -11.61
N PRO A 139 3.12 -2.57 -11.73
CA PRO A 139 2.01 -1.65 -12.01
C PRO A 139 1.24 -2.01 -13.30
N ALA A 140 1.93 -2.49 -14.33
CA ALA A 140 1.32 -2.90 -15.59
C ALA A 140 0.42 -4.13 -15.40
N GLU A 141 0.85 -5.11 -14.60
CA GLU A 141 0.06 -6.31 -14.33
C GLU A 141 -1.20 -5.98 -13.52
N VAL A 142 -1.12 -5.07 -12.55
CA VAL A 142 -2.29 -4.57 -11.82
C VAL A 142 -3.28 -3.85 -12.74
N LEU A 143 -2.80 -3.11 -13.74
CA LEU A 143 -3.68 -2.42 -14.68
C LEU A 143 -4.29 -3.37 -15.73
N HIS A 144 -3.47 -4.28 -16.27
CA HIS A 144 -3.81 -5.07 -17.45
C HIS A 144 -4.70 -6.26 -17.13
N TYR A 145 -4.50 -6.91 -15.99
CA TYR A 145 -5.18 -8.16 -15.68
C TYR A 145 -6.41 -7.95 -14.79
N THR A 146 -7.59 -8.13 -15.36
CA THR A 146 -8.87 -8.11 -14.64
C THR A 146 -8.98 -9.21 -13.59
N ASP A 147 -8.26 -10.32 -13.77
CA ASP A 147 -8.17 -11.40 -12.79
C ASP A 147 -7.48 -10.93 -11.50
N HIS A 148 -6.44 -10.11 -11.66
CA HIS A 148 -5.76 -9.50 -10.54
C HIS A 148 -6.57 -8.33 -10.00
N ALA A 149 -7.11 -7.45 -10.83
CA ALA A 149 -7.76 -6.22 -10.38
C ALA A 149 -9.20 -6.06 -10.87
N LEU A 150 -10.13 -5.83 -9.93
CA LEU A 150 -11.47 -5.34 -10.23
C LEU A 150 -11.53 -3.84 -9.96
N ARG A 151 -12.16 -3.06 -10.86
CA ARG A 151 -12.42 -1.64 -10.57
C ARG A 151 -13.49 -1.54 -9.49
N HIS A 152 -13.20 -0.78 -8.43
CA HIS A 152 -14.22 -0.39 -7.47
C HIS A 152 -15.29 0.49 -8.16
N SER A 153 -16.53 0.49 -7.67
CA SER A 153 -17.66 1.23 -8.26
C SER A 153 -17.40 2.73 -8.42
N SER A 154 -16.55 3.30 -7.56
CA SER A 154 -16.13 4.70 -7.64
C SER A 154 -15.06 4.99 -8.70
N GLY A 155 -14.44 3.97 -9.30
CA GLY A 155 -13.31 4.12 -10.24
C GLY A 155 -12.01 4.62 -9.63
N ALA A 156 -12.02 5.08 -8.37
CA ALA A 156 -10.85 5.64 -7.70
C ALA A 156 -9.82 4.59 -7.26
N TYR A 157 -10.23 3.32 -7.20
CA TYR A 157 -9.44 2.21 -6.69
C TYR A 157 -9.58 0.95 -7.55
N HIS A 158 -8.49 0.20 -7.57
CA HIS A 158 -8.41 -1.17 -8.07
C HIS A 158 -8.38 -2.12 -6.86
N LEU A 159 -9.24 -3.14 -6.86
CA LEU A 159 -9.30 -4.21 -5.87
C LEU A 159 -8.50 -5.41 -6.35
N VAL A 160 -7.30 -5.56 -5.82
CA VAL A 160 -6.28 -6.50 -6.29
C VAL A 160 -6.32 -7.81 -5.49
N SER A 161 -6.46 -8.93 -6.18
CA SER A 161 -6.27 -10.29 -5.65
C SER A 161 -4.88 -10.80 -6.00
N THR A 162 -4.24 -11.45 -5.02
CA THR A 162 -2.91 -12.03 -5.16
C THR A 162 -2.94 -13.52 -5.51
N HIS A 163 -4.10 -14.10 -5.82
CA HIS A 163 -4.21 -15.56 -6.05
C HIS A 163 -3.29 -16.06 -7.18
N ARG A 164 -3.16 -15.30 -8.26
CA ARG A 164 -2.26 -15.57 -9.39
C ARG A 164 -0.98 -14.71 -9.38
N ALA A 165 -0.77 -13.89 -8.35
CA ALA A 165 0.40 -13.01 -8.29
C ALA A 165 1.67 -13.83 -8.10
N HIS A 166 2.79 -13.30 -8.56
CA HIS A 166 4.06 -14.03 -8.55
C HIS A 166 4.50 -14.31 -7.12
N PRO A 167 4.95 -15.55 -6.81
CA PRO A 167 5.66 -15.83 -5.57
C PRO A 167 6.88 -14.91 -5.43
N PHE A 168 7.18 -14.50 -4.19
CA PHE A 168 8.33 -13.63 -3.91
C PHE A 168 9.66 -14.21 -4.43
N ASP A 169 9.81 -15.52 -4.30
CA ASP A 169 11.06 -16.23 -4.66
C ASP A 169 11.27 -16.31 -6.16
N ASP A 170 10.19 -16.35 -6.93
CA ASP A 170 10.26 -16.40 -8.39
C ASP A 170 10.77 -15.06 -8.96
N VAL A 171 10.50 -13.95 -8.26
CA VAL A 171 10.93 -12.60 -8.66
C VAL A 171 12.30 -12.23 -8.07
N PHE A 172 12.50 -12.49 -6.77
CA PHE A 172 13.67 -12.02 -6.04
C PHE A 172 14.69 -13.11 -5.73
N GLY A 173 14.48 -14.34 -6.21
CA GLY A 173 15.30 -15.52 -5.92
C GLY A 173 14.95 -16.19 -4.59
N SER A 174 15.42 -17.41 -4.39
CA SER A 174 15.23 -18.15 -3.14
C SER A 174 16.13 -17.63 -2.03
N ALA A 175 15.69 -17.79 -0.79
CA ALA A 175 16.56 -17.52 0.35
C ALA A 175 17.77 -18.45 0.29
N ALA A 176 18.97 -17.91 0.49
CA ALA A 176 20.15 -18.76 0.60
C ALA A 176 19.92 -19.69 1.79
N ALA A 177 20.04 -21.01 1.57
CA ALA A 177 20.13 -21.93 2.69
C ALA A 177 21.28 -21.44 3.55
N GLN A 178 21.00 -21.06 4.80
CA GLN A 178 22.04 -20.63 5.72
C GLN A 178 23.08 -21.74 5.76
N ALA A 179 24.30 -21.46 5.26
CA ALA A 179 25.42 -22.35 5.45
C ALA A 179 25.61 -22.47 6.96
N ALA A 180 25.31 -23.66 7.48
CA ALA A 180 25.46 -24.04 8.88
C ALA A 180 26.94 -24.01 9.30
#